data_AF-F7T573-F1
#
_entry.id   AF-F7T573-F1
#
_cell.length_a   1.000
_cell.length_b   1.000
_cell.length_c   1.000
_cell.angle_alpha   90.00
_cell.angle_beta   90.00
_cell.angle_gamma   90.00
#
_symmetry.space_group_name_H-M   'P 1'
#
loop_
_entity.id
_entity.type
_entity.pdbx_description
1 polymer ?
#
loop_
_entity_poly.entity_id
_entity_poly.type
_entity_poly.pdbx_seq_one_letter_code
_entity_poly.pdbx_strand_id
1 'polypeptide(L)'
;MRHYRFACQDIEARYGHGNFDDAGDCIAEALRDVSAWEGQYPLAFEFETSHANPWYHEFVATVCGLSDEVARRFDDRMRSLGLPPPRSVD
;
A
#
# COMPACT_ATOMS: atom_id res chain seq x y z
N MET A 1 11.13 -4.09 8.04
CA MET A 1 10.27 -3.04 7.46
C MET A 1 9.99 -3.50 6.05
N ARG A 2 8.76 -3.36 5.57
CA ARG A 2 8.35 -3.73 4.21
C ARG A 2 7.78 -2.50 3.52
N HIS A 3 8.26 -2.21 2.33
CA HIS A 3 7.76 -1.15 1.46
C HIS A 3 6.87 -1.76 0.38
N TYR A 4 5.69 -1.19 0.21
CA TYR A 4 4.75 -1.55 -0.85
C TYR A 4 4.66 -0.38 -1.80
N ARG A 5 5.27 -0.52 -2.99
CA ARG A 5 5.36 0.56 -3.98
C ARG A 5 4.29 0.39 -5.04
N PHE A 6 3.35 1.32 -5.13
CA PHE A 6 2.30 1.34 -6.14
C PHE A 6 2.57 2.46 -7.12
N ALA A 7 2.31 2.24 -8.40
CA ALA A 7 2.33 3.35 -9.35
C ALA A 7 1.22 4.34 -9.04
N CYS A 8 1.50 5.64 -9.05
CA CYS A 8 0.44 6.63 -8.85
C CYS A 8 -0.67 6.46 -9.90
N GLN A 9 -0.31 6.24 -11.17
CA GLN A 9 -1.28 6.03 -12.25
C GLN A 9 -2.19 4.80 -12.07
N ASP A 10 -1.68 3.73 -11.44
CA ASP A 10 -2.46 2.50 -11.25
C ASP A 10 -3.48 2.70 -10.11
N ILE A 11 -3.08 3.47 -9.08
CA ILE A 11 -3.99 3.94 -8.03
C ILE A 11 -5.06 4.85 -8.64
N GLU A 12 -4.68 5.86 -9.41
CA GLU A 12 -5.63 6.80 -10.02
C GLU A 12 -6.58 6.13 -11.02
N ALA A 13 -6.12 5.12 -11.76
CA ALA A 13 -6.97 4.32 -12.65
C ALA A 13 -8.04 3.53 -11.87
N ARG A 14 -7.75 3.14 -10.62
CA ARG A 14 -8.65 2.36 -9.77
C ARG A 14 -9.58 3.21 -8.92
N TYR A 15 -9.08 4.30 -8.36
CA TYR A 15 -9.77 5.11 -7.35
C TYR A 15 -10.23 6.48 -7.86
N GLY A 16 -9.71 6.93 -9.00
CA GLY A 16 -9.94 8.26 -9.54
C GLY A 16 -8.71 9.15 -9.41
N HIS A 17 -8.60 10.16 -10.29
CA HIS A 17 -7.47 11.09 -10.28
C HIS A 17 -7.37 11.81 -8.93
N GLY A 18 -6.19 11.74 -8.29
CA GLY A 18 -5.93 12.34 -6.97
C GLY A 18 -6.45 11.57 -5.75
N ASN A 19 -7.20 10.46 -5.92
CA ASN A 19 -7.81 9.71 -4.81
C ASN A 19 -6.84 8.70 -4.18
N PHE A 20 -5.71 9.19 -3.67
CA PHE A 20 -4.71 8.38 -2.96
C PHE A 20 -5.11 8.08 -1.51
N ASP A 21 -5.99 8.89 -0.93
CA ASP A 21 -6.59 8.67 0.38
C ASP A 21 -7.48 7.43 0.41
N ASP A 22 -8.33 7.21 -0.60
CA ASP A 22 -9.12 5.99 -0.75
C ASP A 22 -8.22 4.73 -0.82
N ALA A 23 -7.09 4.82 -1.53
CA ALA A 23 -6.11 3.74 -1.57
C ALA A 23 -5.44 3.53 -0.20
N GLY A 24 -5.10 4.61 0.51
CA GLY A 24 -4.54 4.58 1.85
C GLY A 24 -5.49 3.93 2.87
N ASP A 25 -6.78 4.29 2.83
CA ASP A 25 -7.82 3.71 3.67
C ASP A 25 -7.97 2.22 3.42
N CYS A 26 -7.94 1.82 2.15
CA CYS A 26 -8.03 0.42 1.77
C CYS A 26 -6.79 -0.39 2.21
N ILE A 27 -5.60 0.20 2.17
CA ILE A 27 -4.37 -0.40 2.74
C ILE A 27 -4.48 -0.53 4.26
N ALA A 28 -4.96 0.52 4.94
CA ALA A 28 -5.14 0.52 6.38
C ALA A 28 -6.18 -0.52 6.83
N GLU A 29 -7.27 -0.68 6.08
CA GLU A 29 -8.28 -1.73 6.28
C GLU A 29 -7.65 -3.11 6.13
N ALA A 30 -6.92 -3.37 5.04
CA ALA A 30 -6.24 -4.65 4.84
C ALA A 30 -5.27 -4.98 5.98
N LEU A 31 -4.55 -3.99 6.51
CA LEU A 31 -3.61 -4.18 7.61
C LEU A 31 -4.34 -4.46 8.93
N ARG A 32 -5.46 -3.75 9.18
CA ARG A 32 -6.31 -3.98 10.35
C ARG A 32 -6.86 -5.40 10.37
N ASP A 33 -7.30 -5.91 9.23
CA ASP A 33 -7.91 -7.25 9.12
C ASP A 33 -6.93 -8.39 9.42
N VAL A 34 -5.62 -8.16 9.26
CA VAL A 34 -4.58 -9.15 9.58
C VAL A 34 -3.90 -8.89 10.93
N SER A 35 -4.27 -7.82 11.62
CA SER A 35 -3.75 -7.47 12.94
C SER A 35 -4.54 -8.16 14.05
N ALA A 36 -3.85 -8.57 15.11
CA ALA A 36 -4.46 -9.10 16.33
C ALA A 36 -5.05 -8.01 17.22
N TRP A 37 -4.55 -6.77 17.12
CA TRP A 37 -5.10 -5.58 17.79
C TRP A 37 -4.84 -4.32 16.97
N GLU A 38 -5.58 -3.25 17.28
CA GLU A 38 -5.46 -1.97 16.58
C GLU A 38 -4.07 -1.35 16.75
N GLY A 39 -3.47 -0.91 15.63
CA GLY A 39 -2.15 -0.28 15.64
C GLY A 39 -0.99 -1.24 15.93
N GLN A 40 -1.20 -2.57 15.86
CA GLN A 40 -0.14 -3.55 16.05
C GLN A 40 1.07 -3.30 15.14
N TYR A 41 0.82 -2.94 13.88
CA TYR A 41 1.84 -2.68 12.89
C TYR A 41 1.82 -1.19 12.50
N PRO A 42 2.90 -0.43 12.80
CA PRO A 42 3.01 0.94 12.32
C PRO A 42 2.96 0.99 10.80
N LEU A 43 2.10 1.87 10.29
CA LEU A 43 1.86 2.12 8.86
C LEU A 43 2.17 3.60 8.57
N ALA A 44 2.95 3.85 7.53
CA ALA A 44 3.23 5.18 7.02
C ALA A 44 3.06 5.23 5.51
N PHE A 45 2.73 6.42 4.99
CA PHE A 45 2.57 6.66 3.57
C PHE A 45 3.49 7.80 3.12
N GLU A 46 4.05 7.66 1.92
CA GLU A 46 4.85 8.68 1.26
C GLU A 46 4.65 8.63 -0.25
N PHE A 47 5.06 9.71 -0.92
CA PHE A 47 5.14 9.76 -2.38
C PHE A 47 6.59 9.85 -2.80
N GLU A 48 7.01 8.97 -3.71
CA GLU A 48 8.29 9.06 -4.39
C GLU A 48 8.08 9.77 -5.73
N THR A 49 8.49 11.03 -5.80
CA THR A 49 8.31 11.91 -6.97
C THR A 49 9.62 12.52 -7.46
N SER A 50 10.78 11.94 -7.11
CA SER A 50 12.09 12.46 -7.51
C SER A 50 12.31 12.42 -9.02
N HIS A 51 11.68 11.47 -9.72
CA HIS A 51 11.76 11.38 -11.18
C HIS A 51 10.92 12.47 -11.85
N ALA A 52 11.47 13.16 -12.85
CA ALA A 52 10.80 14.28 -13.51
C ALA A 52 9.54 13.86 -14.30
N ASN A 53 9.52 12.64 -14.85
CA ASN A 53 8.35 12.09 -15.55
C ASN A 53 7.38 11.43 -14.53
N PRO A 54 6.10 11.89 -14.42
CA PRO A 54 5.10 11.37 -13.49
C PRO A 54 4.76 9.88 -13.63
N TRP A 55 5.05 9.26 -14.78
CA TRP A 55 4.88 7.83 -14.98
C TRP A 55 5.67 6.96 -13.97
N TYR A 56 6.75 7.54 -13.42
CA TYR A 56 7.61 6.90 -12.44
C TYR A 56 7.30 7.33 -11.00
N HIS A 57 6.24 8.09 -10.77
CA HIS A 57 5.83 8.46 -9.42
C HIS A 57 5.16 7.28 -8.72
N GLU A 58 5.48 7.11 -7.46
CA GLU A 58 5.01 5.99 -6.66
C GLU A 58 4.32 6.47 -5.38
N PHE A 59 3.23 5.80 -5.04
CA PHE A 59 2.63 5.84 -3.73
C PHE A 59 3.20 4.69 -2.91
N VAL A 60 3.87 4.98 -1.80
CA VAL A 60 4.61 3.99 -1.02
C VAL A 60 3.95 3.83 0.33
N ALA A 61 3.58 2.59 0.66
CA ALA A 61 3.11 2.22 1.99
C ALA A 61 4.20 1.42 2.73
N THR A 62 4.55 1.90 3.91
CA THR A 62 5.60 1.32 4.76
C THR A 62 4.96 0.64 5.96
N VAL A 63 5.24 -0.65 6.16
CA VAL A 63 4.76 -1.41 7.31
C VAL A 63 5.92 -2.01 8.12
N CYS A 64 5.88 -1.80 9.44
CA CYS A 64 6.90 -2.28 10.36
C CYS A 64 6.42 -3.51 11.17
N GLY A 65 7.30 -4.50 11.32
CA GLY A 65 7.07 -5.64 12.22
C GLY A 65 6.26 -6.81 11.66
N LEU A 66 5.92 -6.80 10.37
CA LEU A 66 5.26 -7.94 9.72
C LEU A 66 6.19 -9.17 9.69
N SER A 67 5.72 -10.30 10.21
CA SER A 67 6.30 -11.60 9.88
C SER A 67 5.94 -12.00 8.46
N ASP A 68 6.70 -12.93 7.86
CA ASP A 68 6.44 -13.37 6.48
C ASP A 68 5.04 -13.96 6.30
N GLU A 69 4.54 -14.66 7.31
CA GLU A 69 3.19 -15.21 7.29
C GLU A 69 2.12 -14.12 7.28
N VAL A 70 2.26 -13.09 8.12
CA VAL A 70 1.30 -11.98 8.18
C VAL A 70 1.40 -11.12 6.93
N ALA A 71 2.62 -10.88 6.43
CA ALA A 71 2.82 -10.18 5.16
C ALA A 71 2.10 -10.87 4.00
N ARG A 72 2.19 -12.21 3.89
CA ARG A 72 1.46 -12.95 2.86
C ARG A 72 -0.06 -12.75 2.97
N ARG A 73 -0.61 -12.81 4.19
CA ARG A 73 -2.04 -12.58 4.43
C ARG A 73 -2.44 -11.14 4.10
N PHE A 74 -1.57 -10.19 4.39
CA PHE A 74 -1.77 -8.77 4.08
C PHE A 74 -1.81 -8.54 2.57
N ASP A 75 -0.88 -9.14 1.81
CA ASP A 75 -0.85 -9.09 0.35
C ASP A 75 -2.12 -9.68 -0.27
N ASP A 76 -2.54 -10.86 0.22
CA ASP A 76 -3.79 -11.51 -0.19
C ASP A 76 -5.00 -10.61 0.11
N ARG A 77 -4.99 -9.92 1.26
CA ARG A 77 -6.08 -9.05 1.68
C ARG A 77 -6.17 -7.78 0.84
N MET A 78 -5.06 -7.08 0.60
CA MET A 78 -5.02 -5.92 -0.29
C MET A 78 -5.58 -6.27 -1.67
N ARG A 79 -5.18 -7.42 -2.23
CA ARG A 79 -5.72 -7.91 -3.50
C ARG A 79 -7.23 -8.15 -3.44
N SER A 80 -7.73 -8.75 -2.36
CA SER A 80 -9.17 -9.02 -2.21
C SER A 80 -10.02 -7.77 -2.10
N LEU A 81 -9.47 -6.66 -1.60
CA LEU A 81 -10.13 -5.35 -1.56
C LEU A 81 -10.04 -4.59 -2.90
N GLY A 82 -9.31 -5.15 -3.86
CA GLY A 82 -9.18 -4.59 -5.20
C GLY A 82 -8.13 -3.48 -5.31
N LEU A 83 -7.12 -3.46 -4.42
CA LEU A 83 -5.91 -2.69 -4.69
C LEU A 83 -5.19 -3.25 -5.92
N PRO A 84 -4.64 -2.37 -6.78
CA PRO A 84 -3.69 -2.83 -7.79
C PRO A 84 -2.48 -3.48 -7.10
N PRO A 85 -1.84 -4.47 -7.73
CA PRO A 85 -0.65 -5.09 -7.16
C PRO A 85 0.49 -4.07 -7.04
N PRO A 86 1.29 -4.12 -5.97
CA PRO A 86 2.50 -3.31 -5.87
C PRO A 86 3.50 -3.71 -6.97
N ARG A 87 4.25 -2.74 -7.49
CA ARG A 87 5.34 -2.96 -8.45
C ARG A 87 6.55 -3.64 -7.82
N SER A 88 6.81 -3.36 -6.56
CA SER A 88 7.81 -4.04 -5.76
C SER A 88 7.40 -4.10 -4.29
N VAL A 89 7.95 -5.12 -3.62
CA VAL A 89 7.90 -5.27 -2.17
C VAL A 89 9.30 -5.58 -1.68
N ASP A 90 9.87 -4.72 -0.83
CA ASP A 90 11.23 -4.82 -0.29
C ASP A 90 11.32 -4.50 1.21
#